data_AF-A0A0B3AX30-F1
#
_entry.id   AF-A0A0B3AX30-F1
#
_cell.length_a   1.000
_cell.length_b   1.000
_cell.length_c   1.000
_cell.angle_alpha   90.00
_cell.angle_beta   90.00
_cell.angle_gamma   90.00
#
_symmetry.space_group_name_H-M   'P 1'
#
loop_
_entity.id
_entity.type
_entity.pdbx_description
1 polymer ?
#
loop_
_entity_poly.entity_id
_entity_poly.type
_entity_poly.pdbx_seq_one_letter_code
_entity_poly.pdbx_strand_id
1 'polypeptide(L)'
;MGNNLMMKKRLLFLVVAVASLLIIAGCTQSSGAQSCKTAADCTPKKCYTSSCTENKCVYIAQQGCCGNAYKDALEDGKAGNECTCPADYGRCDGKAKIAYGSGFYDAKYVKRQCIQNQCIMGVNPDDLKPLTLLDQAKFNAFSMEVTTSFNQPFRVPTDSFTFRLTLKDAKDTLVYPIRFTHITLSSGEVLYGEKDLTAILGGVGDAVSFSVPISYHLIQPEEEQKLKYKLEYGYTLNTEVRDASGMTTVQKTFRESLENQFGTKITFAQDGTT
;
A
#
# COMPACT_ATOMS: atom_id res chain seq x y z
N MET A 1 -69.41 -27.03 19.75
CA MET A 1 -68.17 -27.46 20.45
C MET A 1 -66.98 -26.51 20.16
N GLY A 2 -67.12 -25.19 20.34
CA GLY A 2 -66.07 -24.21 19.97
C GLY A 2 -65.47 -23.38 21.12
N ASN A 3 -66.12 -23.34 22.29
CA ASN A 3 -65.75 -22.36 23.34
C ASN A 3 -64.65 -22.82 24.30
N ASN A 4 -64.31 -24.12 24.33
CA ASN A 4 -63.29 -24.65 25.25
C ASN A 4 -61.85 -24.49 24.73
N LEU A 5 -61.63 -24.29 23.43
CA LEU A 5 -60.28 -24.15 22.87
C LEU A 5 -59.72 -22.72 23.06
N MET A 6 -60.60 -21.71 23.02
CA MET A 6 -60.21 -20.30 23.14
C MET A 6 -59.82 -19.91 24.57
N MET A 7 -60.44 -20.54 25.57
CA MET A 7 -60.15 -20.28 26.99
C MET A 7 -58.77 -20.83 27.41
N LYS A 8 -58.36 -22.00 26.87
CA LYS A 8 -57.04 -22.59 27.14
C LYS A 8 -55.88 -21.78 26.57
N LYS A 9 -56.04 -21.17 25.38
CA LYS A 9 -55.00 -20.30 24.78
C LYS A 9 -54.81 -18.99 25.56
N ARG A 10 -55.89 -18.41 26.10
CA ARG A 10 -55.81 -17.20 26.94
C ARG A 10 -55.15 -17.48 28.29
N LEU A 11 -55.43 -18.63 28.90
CA LEU A 11 -54.78 -19.04 30.14
C LEU A 11 -53.27 -19.30 29.94
N LEU A 12 -52.88 -19.98 28.85
CA LEU A 12 -51.47 -20.23 28.54
C LEU A 12 -50.70 -18.91 28.31
N PHE A 13 -51.29 -17.96 27.58
CA PHE A 13 -50.66 -16.67 27.32
C PHE A 13 -50.49 -15.85 28.61
N LEU A 14 -51.46 -15.91 29.52
CA LEU A 14 -51.40 -15.22 30.81
C LEU A 14 -50.37 -15.87 31.75
N VAL A 15 -50.24 -17.19 31.76
CA VAL A 15 -49.19 -17.91 32.51
C VAL A 15 -47.79 -17.57 31.95
N VAL A 16 -47.62 -17.51 30.62
CA VAL A 16 -46.34 -17.13 30.00
C VAL A 16 -46.00 -15.66 30.27
N ALA A 17 -46.98 -14.76 30.20
CA ALA A 17 -46.78 -13.33 30.51
C ALA A 17 -46.43 -13.10 32.00
N VAL A 18 -47.08 -13.81 32.92
CA VAL A 18 -46.77 -13.74 34.36
C VAL A 18 -45.41 -14.38 34.66
N ALA A 19 -45.07 -15.50 34.02
CA ALA A 19 -43.75 -16.13 34.17
C ALA A 19 -42.62 -15.25 33.62
N SER A 20 -42.84 -14.54 32.51
CA SER A 20 -41.84 -13.61 31.97
C SER A 20 -41.70 -12.33 32.80
N LEU A 21 -42.77 -11.84 33.45
CA LEU A 21 -42.65 -10.77 34.46
C LEU A 21 -41.85 -11.20 35.71
N LEU A 22 -42.00 -12.45 36.16
CA LEU A 22 -41.26 -12.96 37.32
C LEU A 22 -39.76 -13.13 37.06
N ILE A 23 -39.35 -13.42 35.82
CA ILE A 23 -37.94 -13.52 35.44
C ILE A 23 -37.27 -12.14 35.42
N ILE A 24 -38.00 -11.06 35.11
CA ILE A 24 -37.46 -9.68 35.12
C ILE A 24 -37.25 -9.17 36.55
N ALA A 25 -38.08 -9.60 37.52
CA ALA A 25 -37.94 -9.20 38.92
C ALA A 25 -36.76 -9.86 39.66
N GLY A 26 -36.30 -11.03 39.19
CA GLY A 26 -35.18 -11.77 39.79
C GLY A 26 -33.78 -11.24 39.44
N CYS A 27 -33.66 -10.33 38.47
CA CYS A 27 -32.38 -9.77 38.03
C CYS A 27 -32.01 -8.47 38.77
N THR A 28 -32.40 -8.32 40.03
CA THR A 28 -31.96 -7.22 40.92
C THR A 28 -30.83 -7.63 41.86
N GLN A 29 -30.07 -8.68 41.52
CA GLN A 29 -28.70 -8.79 41.99
C GLN A 29 -27.87 -7.72 41.28
N SER A 30 -27.88 -6.53 41.90
CA SER A 30 -26.96 -5.44 41.63
C SER A 30 -25.56 -6.02 41.44
N SER A 31 -25.07 -5.93 40.21
CA SER A 31 -23.65 -6.10 39.88
C SER A 31 -22.83 -5.38 40.94
N GLY A 32 -22.04 -6.16 41.68
CA GLY A 32 -21.52 -5.80 42.98
C GLY A 32 -20.72 -4.50 42.98
N ALA A 33 -21.33 -3.43 43.50
CA ALA A 33 -20.57 -2.35 44.08
C ALA A 33 -19.88 -2.93 45.32
N GLN A 34 -18.65 -3.39 45.16
CA GLN A 34 -17.81 -3.85 46.27
C GLN A 34 -17.76 -2.74 47.31
N SER A 35 -18.44 -2.96 48.44
CA SER A 35 -18.48 -1.99 49.53
C SER A 35 -17.08 -1.87 50.11
N CYS A 36 -16.48 -0.69 50.02
CA CYS A 36 -15.16 -0.41 50.59
C CYS A 36 -15.29 0.34 51.92
N LYS A 37 -14.28 0.21 52.79
CA LYS A 37 -14.10 1.07 53.97
C LYS A 37 -12.88 1.97 53.80
N THR A 38 -11.87 1.50 53.09
CA THR A 38 -10.62 2.19 52.80
C THR A 38 -10.26 2.04 51.32
N ALA A 39 -9.35 2.87 50.81
CA ALA A 39 -8.86 2.75 49.43
C ALA A 39 -8.17 1.40 49.16
N ALA A 40 -7.63 0.74 50.19
CA ALA A 40 -7.00 -0.58 50.09
C ALA A 40 -8.01 -1.71 49.85
N ASP A 41 -9.29 -1.50 50.17
CA ASP A 41 -10.36 -2.47 49.89
C ASP A 41 -10.79 -2.46 48.41
N CYS A 42 -10.34 -1.45 47.65
CA CYS A 42 -10.62 -1.32 46.22
C CYS A 42 -9.61 -2.13 45.41
N THR A 43 -10.13 -2.94 44.48
CA THR A 43 -9.30 -3.70 43.54
C THR A 43 -8.40 -2.73 42.76
N PRO A 44 -7.05 -2.88 42.83
CA PRO A 44 -6.15 -1.98 42.13
C PRO A 44 -6.40 -2.06 40.62
N LYS A 45 -6.49 -0.89 39.98
CA LYS A 45 -6.58 -0.75 38.52
C LYS A 45 -5.34 -0.02 38.03
N LYS A 46 -4.70 -0.54 36.99
CA LYS A 46 -3.52 0.10 36.38
C LYS A 46 -3.92 1.50 35.89
N CYS A 47 -3.10 2.51 36.19
CA CYS A 47 -3.33 3.91 35.80
C CYS A 47 -4.56 4.59 36.39
N TYR A 48 -5.07 4.08 37.51
CA TYR A 48 -6.10 4.75 38.30
C TYR A 48 -5.67 4.85 39.76
N THR A 49 -5.92 6.00 40.38
CA THR A 49 -5.93 6.13 41.84
C THR A 49 -7.31 5.76 42.36
N SER A 50 -7.38 4.78 43.26
CA SER A 50 -8.62 4.41 43.94
C SER A 50 -8.83 5.25 45.20
N SER A 51 -10.06 5.66 45.44
CA SER A 51 -10.52 6.24 46.70
C SER A 51 -11.83 5.59 47.12
N CYS A 52 -12.05 5.42 48.41
CA CYS A 52 -13.34 4.95 48.92
C CYS A 52 -14.20 6.15 49.33
N THR A 53 -15.26 6.43 48.57
CA THR A 53 -16.18 7.56 48.80
C THR A 53 -17.59 7.00 48.93
N GLU A 54 -18.27 7.28 50.06
CA GLU A 54 -19.63 6.77 50.35
C GLU A 54 -19.74 5.23 50.24
N ASN A 55 -18.73 4.51 50.76
CA ASN A 55 -18.61 3.05 50.67
C ASN A 55 -18.56 2.51 49.22
N LYS A 56 -18.22 3.33 48.24
CA LYS A 56 -18.01 2.94 46.84
C LYS A 56 -16.58 3.25 46.41
N CYS A 57 -15.98 2.31 45.70
CA CYS A 57 -14.68 2.53 45.06
C CYS A 57 -14.83 3.49 43.88
N VAL A 58 -14.26 4.69 44.02
CA VAL A 58 -14.12 5.67 42.96
C VAL A 58 -12.71 5.55 42.39
N TYR A 59 -12.59 5.54 41.07
CA TYR A 59 -11.32 5.43 40.36
C TYR A 59 -11.11 6.70 39.55
N ILE A 60 -10.01 7.41 39.80
CA ILE A 60 -9.62 8.62 39.08
C ILE A 60 -8.46 8.24 38.17
N ALA A 61 -8.58 8.52 36.87
CA ALA A 61 -7.53 8.25 35.89
C ALA A 61 -6.29 9.10 36.21
N GLN A 62 -5.11 8.46 36.20
CA GLN A 62 -3.84 9.15 36.33
C GLN A 62 -3.41 9.65 34.95
N GLN A 63 -3.11 10.95 34.84
CA GLN A 63 -2.60 11.55 33.60
C GLN A 63 -1.21 10.99 33.26
N GLY A 64 -0.98 10.79 31.96
CA GLY A 64 0.25 10.29 31.37
C GLY A 64 0.61 8.85 31.75
N CYS A 65 -0.41 8.02 31.96
CA CYS A 65 -0.25 6.61 32.28
C CYS A 65 -1.07 5.74 31.31
N CYS A 66 -0.39 4.78 30.68
CA CYS A 66 -1.00 3.97 29.64
C CYS A 66 -1.99 2.91 30.17
N GLY A 67 -3.23 3.00 29.71
CA GLY A 67 -4.37 2.13 30.04
C GLY A 67 -5.47 2.85 30.83
N ASN A 68 -5.47 4.19 30.84
CA ASN A 68 -6.46 5.01 31.52
C ASN A 68 -7.64 5.44 30.61
N ALA A 69 -7.61 5.06 29.33
CA ALA A 69 -8.51 5.44 28.22
C ALA A 69 -8.44 6.91 27.78
N TYR A 70 -7.42 7.65 28.21
CA TYR A 70 -7.10 9.00 27.75
C TYR A 70 -5.90 8.95 26.82
N LYS A 71 -5.86 9.86 25.84
CA LYS A 71 -4.77 9.98 24.88
C LYS A 71 -3.90 11.17 25.27
N ASP A 72 -3.00 10.99 26.23
CA ASP A 72 -2.12 12.04 26.70
C ASP A 72 -0.86 12.14 25.83
N ALA A 73 -0.32 13.36 25.64
CA ALA A 73 0.86 13.56 24.78
C ALA A 73 2.09 12.74 25.23
N LEU A 74 2.16 12.42 26.52
CA LEU A 74 3.19 11.57 27.12
C LEU A 74 2.52 10.47 27.93
N GLU A 75 2.75 9.21 27.59
CA GLU A 75 2.27 8.02 28.30
C GLU A 75 3.47 7.24 28.83
N ASP A 76 3.52 6.99 30.15
CA ASP A 76 4.61 6.30 30.83
C ASP A 76 6.01 6.88 30.49
N GLY A 77 6.08 8.22 30.32
CA GLY A 77 7.31 8.95 29.98
C GLY A 77 7.74 8.87 28.51
N LYS A 78 6.90 8.32 27.62
CA LYS A 78 7.14 8.22 26.17
C LYS A 78 6.05 8.99 25.41
N ALA A 79 6.30 9.37 24.15
CA ALA A 79 5.27 10.01 23.33
C ALA A 79 4.03 9.11 23.22
N GLY A 80 2.83 9.62 23.50
CA GLY A 80 1.58 8.86 23.46
C GLY A 80 1.14 8.56 22.02
N ASN A 81 1.17 7.29 21.62
CA ASN A 81 0.74 6.82 20.30
C ASN A 81 0.41 5.31 20.29
N GLU A 82 -0.02 4.80 19.12
CA GLU A 82 -0.40 3.39 18.91
C GLU A 82 0.74 2.37 19.15
N CYS A 83 2.00 2.82 19.18
CA CYS A 83 3.18 1.99 19.40
C CYS A 83 3.68 1.99 20.85
N THR A 84 3.47 3.09 21.56
CA THR A 84 3.91 3.25 22.96
C THR A 84 2.81 2.92 23.95
N CYS A 85 1.54 3.20 23.60
CA CYS A 85 0.37 2.90 24.41
C CYS A 85 -0.81 2.33 23.60
N PRO A 86 -0.75 1.04 23.21
CA PRO A 86 -1.84 0.42 22.46
C PRO A 86 -3.16 0.30 23.22
N ALA A 87 -3.13 0.41 24.55
CA ALA A 87 -4.32 0.31 25.39
C ALA A 87 -5.27 1.50 25.18
N ASP A 88 -4.70 2.71 25.07
CA ASP A 88 -5.49 3.95 24.91
C ASP A 88 -5.57 4.39 23.45
N TYR A 89 -4.51 4.15 22.66
CA TYR A 89 -4.44 4.57 21.26
C TYR A 89 -4.96 3.52 20.28
N GLY A 90 -5.06 2.26 20.69
CA GLY A 90 -5.26 1.12 19.80
C GLY A 90 -3.93 0.54 19.31
N ARG A 91 -3.98 -0.69 18.78
CA ARG A 91 -2.79 -1.35 18.24
C ARG A 91 -2.49 -0.81 16.84
N CYS A 92 -1.24 -0.45 16.62
CA CYS A 92 -0.73 -0.15 15.28
C CYS A 92 -0.77 -1.38 14.38
N ASP A 93 -0.38 -2.54 14.90
CA ASP A 93 -0.16 -3.75 14.09
C ASP A 93 -1.45 -4.25 13.43
N GLY A 94 -1.41 -4.40 12.11
CA GLY A 94 -2.53 -4.93 11.34
C GLY A 94 -2.35 -4.73 9.84
N LYS A 95 -3.15 -5.44 9.05
CA LYS A 95 -3.22 -5.19 7.61
C LYS A 95 -3.88 -3.84 7.36
N ALA A 96 -3.33 -3.06 6.44
CA ALA A 96 -3.98 -1.81 6.02
C ALA A 96 -5.36 -2.11 5.43
N LYS A 97 -6.31 -1.18 5.56
CA LYS A 97 -7.64 -1.32 4.97
C LYS A 97 -7.70 -0.62 3.62
N ILE A 98 -8.20 -1.31 2.61
CA ILE A 98 -8.41 -0.83 1.25
C ILE A 98 -9.92 -0.63 1.04
N ALA A 99 -10.32 0.53 0.54
CA ALA A 99 -11.72 0.80 0.21
C ALA A 99 -12.07 0.20 -1.16
N TYR A 100 -13.16 -0.55 -1.28
CA TYR A 100 -13.66 -1.00 -2.58
C TYR A 100 -15.18 -0.98 -2.58
N GLY A 101 -15.76 -0.13 -3.43
CA GLY A 101 -17.19 0.18 -3.40
C GLY A 101 -17.60 0.79 -2.06
N SER A 102 -18.59 0.19 -1.39
CA SER A 102 -19.05 0.59 -0.06
C SER A 102 -18.35 -0.14 1.09
N GLY A 103 -17.40 -1.05 0.80
CA GLY A 103 -16.75 -1.91 1.78
C GLY A 103 -15.26 -1.61 2.00
N PHE A 104 -14.70 -2.23 3.04
CA PHE A 104 -13.27 -2.22 3.34
C PHE A 104 -12.72 -3.65 3.38
N TYR A 105 -11.55 -3.85 2.79
CA TYR A 105 -10.86 -5.14 2.69
C TYR A 105 -9.45 -5.02 3.26
N ASP A 106 -8.88 -6.13 3.72
CA ASP A 106 -7.49 -6.14 4.15
C ASP A 106 -6.55 -6.10 2.95
N ALA A 107 -5.55 -5.21 3.00
CA ALA A 107 -4.45 -5.19 2.05
C ALA A 107 -3.67 -6.51 2.08
N LYS A 108 -3.14 -6.90 0.93
CA LYS A 108 -2.42 -8.17 0.82
C LYS A 108 -1.02 -8.06 1.40
N TYR A 109 -0.33 -6.97 1.09
CA TYR A 109 1.07 -6.77 1.43
C TYR A 109 1.28 -5.63 2.44
N VAL A 110 0.50 -4.55 2.34
CA VAL A 110 0.67 -3.39 3.21
C VAL A 110 0.15 -3.66 4.62
N LYS A 111 1.03 -3.44 5.60
CA LYS A 111 0.74 -3.58 7.02
C LYS A 111 1.15 -2.31 7.75
N ARG A 112 0.42 -2.00 8.82
CA ARG A 112 0.85 -1.02 9.81
C ARG A 112 1.79 -1.72 10.79
N GLN A 113 2.89 -1.06 11.11
CA GLN A 113 3.91 -1.57 12.02
C GLN A 113 4.58 -0.44 12.79
N CYS A 114 5.03 -0.77 13.99
CA CYS A 114 5.77 0.17 14.83
C CYS A 114 7.26 0.17 14.49
N ILE A 115 7.72 1.24 13.86
CA ILE A 115 9.15 1.48 13.58
C ILE A 115 9.55 2.77 14.31
N GLN A 116 10.57 2.67 15.16
CA GLN A 116 11.08 3.82 15.94
C GLN A 116 9.99 4.57 16.73
N ASN A 117 9.07 3.83 17.37
CA ASN A 117 7.90 4.37 18.11
C ASN A 117 6.90 5.16 17.25
N GLN A 118 6.93 5.01 15.92
CA GLN A 118 5.94 5.58 15.01
C GLN A 118 5.17 4.45 14.33
N CYS A 119 3.85 4.60 14.22
CA CYS A 119 3.03 3.68 13.46
C CYS A 119 3.13 4.07 11.98
N ILE A 120 3.79 3.24 11.18
CA ILE A 120 3.99 3.50 9.76
C ILE A 120 3.37 2.38 8.92
N MET A 121 2.96 2.71 7.69
CA MET A 121 2.57 1.70 6.72
C MET A 121 3.80 1.24 5.95
N GLY A 122 3.90 -0.05 5.71
CA GLY A 122 4.98 -0.59 4.90
C GLY A 122 4.73 -2.01 4.47
N VAL A 123 5.67 -2.51 3.67
CA VAL A 123 5.70 -3.91 3.21
C VAL A 123 6.77 -4.65 4.00
N ASN A 124 6.48 -5.88 4.43
CA ASN A 124 7.50 -6.73 5.04
C ASN A 124 8.59 -7.04 3.99
N PRO A 125 9.90 -6.83 4.28
CA PRO A 125 10.98 -7.19 3.36
C PRO A 125 10.90 -8.63 2.81
N ASP A 126 10.41 -9.58 3.59
CA ASP A 126 10.26 -10.99 3.16
C ASP A 126 9.18 -11.19 2.09
N ASP A 127 8.23 -10.25 1.99
CA ASP A 127 7.17 -10.25 0.97
C ASP A 127 7.67 -9.67 -0.38
N LEU A 128 8.84 -8.99 -0.40
CA LEU A 128 9.41 -8.37 -1.60
C LEU A 128 10.12 -9.41 -2.47
N LYS A 129 9.66 -9.55 -3.71
CA LYS A 129 10.27 -10.46 -4.69
C LYS A 129 10.76 -9.68 -5.90
N PRO A 130 12.06 -9.75 -6.26
CA PRO A 130 12.54 -9.13 -7.48
C PRO A 130 11.92 -9.85 -8.68
N LEU A 131 11.33 -9.07 -9.59
CA LEU A 131 10.80 -9.53 -10.86
C LEU A 131 11.59 -8.88 -11.99
N THR A 132 11.98 -9.68 -12.98
CA THR A 132 12.67 -9.21 -14.18
C THR A 132 11.88 -9.63 -15.40
N LEU A 133 11.55 -8.65 -16.24
CA LEU A 133 10.86 -8.81 -17.50
C LEU A 133 11.86 -8.62 -18.64
N LEU A 134 11.70 -9.41 -19.69
CA LEU A 134 12.55 -9.36 -20.88
C LEU A 134 11.67 -9.08 -22.09
N ASP A 135 12.00 -8.01 -22.80
CA ASP A 135 11.36 -7.60 -24.04
C ASP A 135 12.41 -7.52 -25.15
N GLN A 136 12.03 -7.93 -26.36
CA GLN A 136 12.85 -7.79 -27.55
C GLN A 136 12.14 -6.87 -28.55
N ALA A 137 12.81 -5.79 -28.93
CA ALA A 137 12.32 -4.83 -29.91
C ALA A 137 13.14 -4.95 -31.20
N LYS A 138 12.46 -5.21 -32.31
CA LYS A 138 13.07 -5.25 -33.64
C LYS A 138 12.64 -4.01 -34.42
N PHE A 139 13.61 -3.20 -34.80
CA PHE A 139 13.43 -2.02 -35.62
C PHE A 139 13.89 -2.29 -37.05
N ASN A 140 13.69 -1.32 -37.94
CA ASN A 140 14.14 -1.49 -39.32
C ASN A 140 15.66 -1.61 -39.43
N ALA A 141 16.43 -0.85 -38.64
CA ALA A 141 17.88 -0.78 -38.76
C ALA A 141 18.66 -1.55 -37.68
N PHE A 142 18.00 -1.97 -36.61
CA PHE A 142 18.65 -2.66 -35.49
C PHE A 142 17.64 -3.45 -34.65
N SER A 143 18.13 -4.28 -33.74
CA SER A 143 17.32 -4.93 -32.72
C SER A 143 17.92 -4.71 -31.33
N MET A 144 17.05 -4.53 -30.36
CA MET A 144 17.42 -4.23 -28.98
C MET A 144 16.68 -5.17 -28.03
N GLU A 145 17.37 -5.53 -26.95
CA GLU A 145 16.78 -6.20 -25.80
C GLU A 145 16.60 -5.19 -24.68
N VAL A 146 15.40 -5.18 -24.09
CA VAL A 146 15.04 -4.35 -22.93
C VAL A 146 14.77 -5.28 -21.78
N THR A 147 15.59 -5.23 -20.75
CA THR A 147 15.34 -5.91 -19.48
C THR A 147 14.85 -4.90 -18.47
N THR A 148 13.73 -5.18 -17.81
CA THR A 148 13.14 -4.33 -16.78
C THR A 148 13.07 -5.09 -15.46
N SER A 149 13.71 -4.58 -14.41
CA SER A 149 13.74 -5.20 -13.09
C SER A 149 13.14 -4.29 -12.01
N PHE A 150 12.33 -4.85 -11.13
CA PHE A 150 11.68 -4.15 -10.01
C PHE A 150 11.25 -5.13 -8.91
N ASN A 151 10.85 -4.65 -7.73
CA ASN A 151 10.28 -5.50 -6.68
C ASN A 151 8.76 -5.63 -6.82
N GLN A 152 8.24 -6.80 -6.46
CA GLN A 152 6.81 -7.07 -6.37
C GLN A 152 6.48 -7.54 -4.93
N PRO A 153 5.58 -6.86 -4.20
CA PRO A 153 4.96 -5.57 -4.57
C PRO A 153 6.00 -4.45 -4.69
N PHE A 154 5.68 -3.43 -5.48
CA PHE A 154 6.51 -2.26 -5.72
C PHE A 154 6.26 -1.21 -4.64
N ARG A 155 7.28 -0.82 -3.89
CA ARG A 155 7.13 0.15 -2.80
C ARG A 155 7.25 1.59 -3.30
N VAL A 156 6.21 2.38 -3.11
CA VAL A 156 6.20 3.81 -3.45
C VAL A 156 6.48 4.62 -2.18
N PRO A 157 7.42 5.58 -2.19
CA PRO A 157 8.27 6.03 -3.31
C PRO A 157 9.67 5.40 -3.34
N THR A 158 9.95 4.37 -2.54
CA THR A 158 11.32 3.90 -2.29
C THR A 158 11.92 3.06 -3.41
N ASP A 159 11.10 2.31 -4.14
CA ASP A 159 11.57 1.45 -5.23
C ASP A 159 11.64 2.22 -6.57
N SER A 160 12.38 1.66 -7.53
CA SER A 160 12.48 2.21 -8.89
C SER A 160 12.48 1.07 -9.92
N PHE A 161 12.01 1.36 -11.13
CA PHE A 161 12.13 0.45 -12.26
C PHE A 161 13.52 0.57 -12.85
N THR A 162 14.29 -0.51 -12.86
CA THR A 162 15.61 -0.53 -13.49
C THR A 162 15.50 -1.09 -14.89
N PHE A 163 15.79 -0.26 -15.88
CA PHE A 163 15.85 -0.64 -17.29
C PHE A 163 17.30 -0.92 -17.67
N ARG A 164 17.51 -1.97 -18.47
CA ARG A 164 18.75 -2.28 -19.15
C ARG A 164 18.45 -2.48 -20.63
N LEU A 165 18.99 -1.59 -21.45
CA LEU A 165 18.89 -1.63 -22.90
C LEU A 165 20.18 -2.26 -23.44
N THR A 166 20.08 -3.26 -24.32
CA THR A 166 21.23 -3.92 -24.94
C THR A 166 21.03 -3.97 -26.45
N LEU A 167 21.97 -3.44 -27.23
CA LEU A 167 21.92 -3.54 -28.70
C LEU A 167 22.36 -4.94 -29.13
N LYS A 168 21.46 -5.70 -29.77
CA LYS A 168 21.71 -7.10 -30.14
C LYS A 168 22.21 -7.26 -31.56
N ASP A 169 21.70 -6.45 -32.47
CA ASP A 169 22.03 -6.52 -33.90
C ASP A 169 21.83 -5.15 -34.54
N ALA A 170 22.56 -4.86 -35.62
CA ALA A 170 22.46 -3.63 -36.38
C ALA A 170 22.83 -3.88 -37.85
N LYS A 171 22.11 -3.25 -38.77
CA LYS A 171 22.46 -3.22 -40.19
C LYS A 171 23.67 -2.31 -40.42
N ASP A 172 24.47 -2.60 -41.44
CA ASP A 172 25.64 -1.79 -41.84
C ASP A 172 25.29 -0.33 -42.20
N THR A 173 24.02 -0.05 -42.50
CA THR A 173 23.53 1.30 -42.79
C THR A 173 23.35 2.15 -41.53
N LEU A 174 23.36 1.56 -40.32
CA LEU A 174 23.24 2.28 -39.07
C LEU A 174 24.51 3.05 -38.74
N VAL A 175 24.37 4.33 -38.44
CA VAL A 175 25.43 5.19 -37.93
C VAL A 175 25.22 5.39 -36.43
N TYR A 176 26.21 4.99 -35.64
CA TYR A 176 26.22 5.14 -34.19
C TYR A 176 26.46 6.59 -33.74
N PRO A 177 26.05 6.97 -32.50
CA PRO A 177 25.34 6.16 -31.52
C PRO A 177 23.81 6.23 -31.67
N ILE A 178 23.12 5.22 -31.13
CA ILE A 178 21.68 5.33 -30.82
C ILE A 178 21.58 6.11 -29.50
N ARG A 179 20.79 7.19 -29.48
CA ARG A 179 20.61 8.07 -28.32
C ARG A 179 19.21 7.89 -27.75
N PHE A 180 19.11 7.65 -26.45
CA PHE A 180 17.84 7.61 -25.71
C PHE A 180 17.70 8.90 -24.92
N THR A 181 16.58 9.59 -25.09
CA THR A 181 16.40 10.96 -24.57
C THR A 181 15.41 11.04 -23.44
N HIS A 182 14.40 10.17 -23.41
CA HIS A 182 13.33 10.27 -22.44
C HIS A 182 12.62 8.91 -22.27
N ILE A 183 12.16 8.63 -21.06
CA ILE A 183 11.29 7.48 -20.79
C ILE A 183 10.12 7.90 -19.90
N THR A 184 8.92 7.40 -20.22
CA THR A 184 7.73 7.54 -19.37
C THR A 184 7.17 6.17 -19.00
N LEU A 185 6.60 6.08 -17.81
CA LEU A 185 5.80 4.96 -17.30
C LEU A 185 4.38 5.47 -17.08
N SER A 186 3.38 4.77 -17.61
CA SER A 186 1.98 5.20 -17.50
C SER A 186 1.01 4.02 -17.44
N SER A 187 -0.20 4.26 -16.94
CA SER A 187 -1.33 3.33 -16.97
C SER A 187 -2.54 4.10 -17.51
N GLY A 188 -2.97 3.80 -18.74
CA GLY A 188 -3.97 4.62 -19.44
C GLY A 188 -3.45 6.04 -19.69
N GLU A 189 -4.13 7.02 -19.09
CA GLU A 189 -3.79 8.46 -19.13
C GLU A 189 -2.99 8.92 -17.89
N VAL A 190 -2.81 8.05 -16.89
CA VAL A 190 -2.11 8.39 -15.65
C VAL A 190 -0.61 8.17 -15.81
N LEU A 191 0.17 9.21 -15.54
CA LEU A 191 1.63 9.17 -15.50
C LEU A 191 2.11 8.63 -14.14
N TYR A 192 2.93 7.59 -14.17
CA TYR A 192 3.49 6.94 -12.98
C TYR A 192 4.91 7.41 -12.66
N GLY A 193 5.70 7.68 -13.70
CA GLY A 193 7.07 8.15 -13.56
C GLY A 193 7.64 8.53 -14.91
N GLU A 194 8.65 9.37 -14.91
CA GLU A 194 9.36 9.78 -16.11
C GLU A 194 10.81 10.10 -15.78
N LYS A 195 11.66 10.09 -16.81
CA LYS A 195 13.07 10.44 -16.66
C LYS A 195 13.67 10.88 -17.98
N ASP A 196 14.36 12.02 -17.96
CA ASP A 196 15.26 12.42 -19.05
C ASP A 196 16.52 11.56 -19.03
N LEU A 197 16.93 11.12 -20.23
CA LEU A 197 18.02 10.21 -20.44
C LEU A 197 19.14 10.88 -21.24
N THR A 198 20.37 10.55 -20.88
CA THR A 198 21.59 10.84 -21.66
C THR A 198 22.25 9.54 -22.12
N ALA A 199 21.46 8.47 -22.22
CA ALA A 199 21.90 7.12 -22.49
C ALA A 199 22.22 6.93 -23.99
N ILE A 200 23.33 6.26 -24.28
CA ILE A 200 23.80 5.99 -25.65
C ILE A 200 24.21 4.52 -25.80
N LEU A 201 24.00 3.97 -27.00
CA LEU A 201 24.54 2.68 -27.43
C LEU A 201 25.44 2.93 -28.65
N GLY A 202 26.74 2.65 -28.51
CA GLY A 202 27.79 2.97 -29.48
C GLY A 202 28.13 1.84 -30.45
N GLY A 203 27.72 0.61 -30.15
CA GLY A 203 27.97 -0.56 -30.99
C GLY A 203 27.13 -1.77 -30.58
N VAL A 204 27.07 -2.79 -31.45
CA VAL A 204 26.43 -4.07 -31.12
C VAL A 204 27.12 -4.70 -29.90
N GLY A 205 26.32 -5.16 -28.94
CA GLY A 205 26.79 -5.68 -27.66
C GLY A 205 26.83 -4.65 -26.52
N ASP A 206 26.78 -3.35 -26.84
CA ASP A 206 26.70 -2.31 -25.81
C ASP A 206 25.41 -2.43 -25.02
N ALA A 207 25.50 -2.08 -23.74
CA ALA A 207 24.36 -1.99 -22.85
C ALA A 207 24.42 -0.72 -22.00
N VAL A 208 23.24 -0.17 -21.71
CA VAL A 208 23.06 0.96 -20.79
C VAL A 208 21.97 0.64 -19.80
N SER A 209 22.17 1.06 -18.54
CA SER A 209 21.21 0.87 -17.46
C SER A 209 20.84 2.19 -16.80
N PHE A 210 19.57 2.33 -16.47
CA PHE A 210 19.05 3.50 -15.75
C PHE A 210 17.82 3.11 -14.93
N SER A 211 17.60 3.82 -13.83
CA SER A 211 16.43 3.62 -12.96
C SER A 211 15.43 4.78 -13.09
N VAL A 212 14.14 4.44 -13.20
CA VAL A 212 13.01 5.37 -13.27
C VAL A 212 12.22 5.28 -11.95
N PRO A 213 12.22 6.34 -11.12
CA PRO A 213 11.41 6.36 -9.91
C PRO A 213 9.92 6.55 -10.25
N ILE A 214 9.06 6.19 -9.30
CA ILE A 214 7.62 6.44 -9.39
C ILE A 214 7.29 7.72 -8.62
N SER A 215 6.72 8.69 -9.31
CA SER A 215 6.26 9.98 -8.75
C SER A 215 4.76 9.99 -8.44
N TYR A 216 4.02 8.97 -8.87
CA TYR A 216 2.59 8.86 -8.63
C TYR A 216 2.26 8.61 -7.16
N HIS A 217 1.33 9.41 -6.63
CA HIS A 217 0.77 9.23 -5.30
C HIS A 217 -0.41 8.26 -5.37
N LEU A 218 -0.29 7.13 -4.66
CA LEU A 218 -1.36 6.15 -4.59
C LEU A 218 -2.60 6.75 -3.90
N ILE A 219 -3.77 6.44 -4.43
CA ILE A 219 -5.08 6.78 -3.85
C ILE A 219 -5.39 5.81 -2.70
N GLN A 220 -4.95 4.56 -2.83
CA GLN A 220 -5.13 3.51 -1.82
C GLN A 220 -3.77 3.03 -1.30
N PRO A 221 -3.72 2.45 -0.08
CA PRO A 221 -2.47 1.88 0.43
C PRO A 221 -1.85 0.84 -0.50
N GLU A 222 -2.66 0.14 -1.29
CA GLU A 222 -2.20 -0.85 -2.27
C GLU A 222 -3.07 -0.77 -3.54
N GLU A 223 -2.44 -0.78 -4.71
CA GLU A 223 -3.11 -0.69 -6.02
C GLU A 223 -2.50 -1.68 -7.02
N GLU A 224 -3.32 -2.25 -7.90
CA GLU A 224 -2.82 -3.08 -9.02
C GLU A 224 -3.00 -2.36 -10.36
N GLN A 225 -1.91 -2.24 -11.11
CA GLN A 225 -1.89 -1.45 -12.34
C GLN A 225 -1.15 -2.19 -13.45
N LYS A 226 -1.58 -1.99 -14.70
CA LYS A 226 -0.94 -2.57 -15.88
C LYS A 226 -0.19 -1.48 -16.65
N LEU A 227 1.07 -1.28 -16.29
CA LEU A 227 1.86 -0.18 -16.84
C LEU A 227 2.30 -0.45 -18.29
N LYS A 228 2.48 0.65 -19.01
CA LYS A 228 3.23 0.75 -20.27
C LYS A 228 4.44 1.64 -20.06
N TYR A 229 5.52 1.36 -20.78
CA TYR A 229 6.62 2.29 -20.92
C TYR A 229 6.68 2.83 -22.35
N LYS A 230 7.08 4.09 -22.48
CA LYS A 230 7.41 4.74 -23.76
C LYS A 230 8.83 5.27 -23.67
N LEU A 231 9.70 4.78 -24.53
CA LEU A 231 11.11 5.14 -24.61
C LEU A 231 11.37 5.92 -25.91
N GLU A 232 11.78 7.17 -25.78
CA GLU A 232 12.13 8.04 -26.90
C GLU A 232 13.61 7.89 -27.28
N TYR A 233 13.87 7.74 -28.57
CA TYR A 233 15.21 7.51 -29.08
C TYR A 233 15.43 8.12 -30.46
N GLY A 234 16.70 8.33 -30.81
CA GLY A 234 17.12 8.80 -32.13
C GLY A 234 18.35 8.09 -32.63
N TYR A 235 18.44 7.95 -33.95
CA TYR A 235 19.54 7.27 -34.64
C TYR A 235 19.74 7.85 -36.04
N THR A 236 20.90 7.58 -36.65
CA THR A 236 21.24 8.06 -37.99
C THR A 236 21.46 6.88 -38.93
N LEU A 237 21.01 6.98 -40.18
CA LEU A 237 21.28 5.99 -41.23
C LEU A 237 22.05 6.62 -42.38
N ASN A 238 22.98 5.86 -42.94
CA ASN A 238 23.52 6.09 -44.28
C ASN A 238 22.48 5.61 -45.31
N THR A 239 21.99 6.52 -46.14
CA THR A 239 21.04 6.23 -47.23
C THR A 239 21.69 6.61 -48.55
N GLU A 240 21.60 5.73 -49.55
CA GLU A 240 22.05 6.05 -50.89
C GLU A 240 20.96 6.82 -51.64
N VAL A 241 21.33 7.95 -52.22
CA VAL A 241 20.46 8.79 -53.05
C VAL A 241 21.12 8.93 -54.41
N ARG A 242 20.35 8.75 -55.48
CA ARG A 242 20.82 9.02 -56.84
C ARG A 242 20.63 10.50 -57.15
N ASP A 243 21.71 11.18 -57.46
CA ASP A 243 21.73 12.55 -57.96
C ASP A 243 22.27 12.62 -59.41
N ALA A 244 22.43 13.82 -59.94
CA ALA A 244 22.93 14.05 -61.30
C ALA A 244 24.40 13.59 -61.50
N SER A 245 25.16 13.41 -60.42
CA SER A 245 26.57 13.00 -60.41
C SER A 245 26.76 11.50 -60.14
N GLY A 246 25.72 10.79 -59.72
CA GLY A 246 25.75 9.34 -59.48
C GLY A 246 25.00 8.94 -58.22
N MET A 247 25.47 7.85 -57.58
CA MET A 247 24.98 7.44 -56.26
C MET A 247 25.81 8.14 -55.19
N THR A 248 25.16 8.86 -54.28
CA THR A 248 25.80 9.52 -53.14
C THR A 248 25.19 9.04 -51.83
N THR A 249 26.00 8.90 -50.79
CA THR A 249 25.53 8.52 -49.45
C THR A 249 25.22 9.77 -48.65
N VAL A 250 24.00 9.87 -48.14
CA VAL A 250 23.55 10.94 -47.23
C VAL A 250 23.18 10.36 -45.88
N GLN A 251 23.48 11.09 -44.82
CA GLN A 251 23.08 10.73 -43.46
C GLN A 251 21.69 11.31 -43.16
N LYS A 252 20.75 10.45 -42.77
CA LYS A 252 19.42 10.86 -42.33
C LYS A 252 19.22 10.48 -40.87
N THR A 253 18.82 11.46 -40.06
CA THR A 253 18.55 11.27 -38.63
C THR A 253 17.05 11.03 -38.42
N PHE A 254 16.75 10.05 -37.58
CA PHE A 254 15.40 9.65 -37.20
C PHE A 254 15.22 9.87 -35.70
N ARG A 255 13.99 10.19 -35.31
CA ARG A 255 13.53 10.25 -33.91
C ARG A 255 12.24 9.46 -33.83
N GLU A 256 12.24 8.46 -32.98
CA GLU A 256 11.15 7.50 -32.85
C GLU A 256 10.89 7.20 -31.37
N SER A 257 9.82 6.45 -31.10
CA SER A 257 9.49 5.98 -29.76
C SER A 257 9.15 4.50 -29.77
N LEU A 258 9.66 3.77 -28.79
CA LEU A 258 9.28 2.39 -28.49
C LEU A 258 8.23 2.42 -27.38
N GLU A 259 7.05 1.88 -27.65
CA GLU A 259 6.00 1.68 -26.65
C GLU A 259 5.79 0.19 -26.40
N ASN A 260 5.76 -0.22 -25.14
CA ASN A 260 5.43 -1.58 -24.76
C ASN A 260 4.62 -1.60 -23.46
N GLN A 261 3.71 -2.56 -23.35
CA GLN A 261 2.91 -2.78 -22.14
C GLN A 261 3.44 -4.00 -21.41
N PHE A 262 3.65 -3.89 -20.10
CA PHE A 262 4.07 -5.05 -19.32
C PHE A 262 3.01 -6.15 -19.38
N GLY A 263 3.48 -7.39 -19.58
CA GLY A 263 2.62 -8.57 -19.60
C GLY A 263 1.98 -8.90 -18.25
N THR A 264 2.53 -8.38 -17.15
CA THR A 264 2.02 -8.56 -15.80
C THR A 264 1.42 -7.27 -15.25
N LYS A 265 0.44 -7.42 -14.35
CA LYS A 265 0.07 -6.34 -13.43
C LYS A 265 1.16 -6.17 -12.38
N ILE A 266 1.32 -4.95 -11.92
CA ILE A 266 2.25 -4.56 -10.86
C ILE A 266 1.40 -4.13 -9.68
N THR A 267 1.72 -4.66 -8.50
CA THR A 267 1.05 -4.26 -7.26
C THR A 267 1.90 -3.19 -6.62
N PHE A 268 1.41 -1.96 -6.60
CA PHE A 268 2.00 -0.85 -5.89
C PHE A 268 1.56 -0.88 -4.43
N ALA A 269 2.49 -0.59 -3.53
CA ALA A 269 2.29 -0.56 -2.10
C ALA A 269 2.87 0.74 -1.54
N GLN A 270 2.07 1.48 -0.78
CA GLN A 270 2.53 2.69 -0.10
C GLN A 270 3.46 2.30 1.06
N ASP A 271 4.65 2.89 1.07
CA ASP A 271 5.65 2.72 2.13
C ASP A 271 5.95 4.08 2.78
N GLY A 272 5.90 4.15 4.11
CA GLY A 272 6.18 5.35 4.89
C GLY A 272 5.05 5.82 5.79
N THR A 273 5.21 7.05 6.30
CA THR A 273 4.25 7.71 7.20
C THR A 273 3.04 8.19 6.42
N THR A 274 1.84 7.78 6.86
CA THR A 274 0.56 8.40 6.46
C THR A 274 0.42 9.80 6.99
#